data_AF-A0A256XFI3-F1
#
_entry.id   AF-A0A256XFI3-F1
#
_cell.length_a   1.000
_cell.length_b   1.000
_cell.length_c   1.000
_cell.angle_alpha   90.00
_cell.angle_beta   90.00
_cell.angle_gamma   90.00
#
_symmetry.space_group_name_H-M   'P 1'
#
loop_
_entity.id
_entity.type
_entity.pdbx_description
1 polymer ?
#
loop_
_entity_poly.entity_id
_entity_poly.type
_entity_poly.pdbx_seq_one_letter_code
_entity_poly.pdbx_strand_id
1 'polypeptide(L)'
;MLRNGKLLLHVTFEKEVQEKLPKDYYALDINYHEIVLSNGKEELRFKTILDKAFHYYYLANRLQKKYGNGVKWRFDKKVMSRIKYFYKKARNVIEYYASLLSTEVVNEVVKRNASIVMENPQLSLRIMKTQPSE
;
A
#
# COMPACT_ATOMS: atom_id res chain seq x y z
N MET A 1 25.57 -0.80 13.91
CA MET A 1 25.14 -1.95 14.75
C MET A 1 25.06 -3.20 13.89
N LEU A 2 25.77 -4.27 14.26
CA LEU A 2 25.63 -5.60 13.65
C LEU A 2 24.24 -6.16 14.00
N ARG A 3 23.43 -6.49 12.98
CA ARG A 3 22.13 -7.15 13.18
C ARG A 3 22.26 -8.57 12.64
N ASN A 4 22.18 -9.58 13.51
CA ASN A 4 22.39 -11.00 13.17
C ASN A 4 23.73 -11.28 12.45
N GLY A 5 24.83 -10.65 12.88
CA GLY A 5 26.15 -10.83 12.25
C GLY A 5 26.31 -10.17 10.87
N LYS A 6 25.33 -9.38 10.41
CA LYS A 6 25.41 -8.63 9.15
C LYS A 6 25.61 -7.14 9.41
N LEU A 7 26.52 -6.53 8.66
CA LEU A 7 26.64 -5.08 8.49
C LEU A 7 25.85 -4.69 7.24
N LEU A 8 24.92 -3.75 7.37
CA LEU A 8 24.16 -3.19 6.25
C LEU A 8 24.64 -1.75 6.05
N LEU A 9 25.14 -1.46 4.85
CA LEU A 9 25.47 -0.11 4.41
C LEU A 9 24.34 0.40 3.51
N HIS A 10 23.70 1.51 3.90
CA HIS A 10 22.70 2.18 3.08
C HIS A 10 23.36 3.38 2.39
N VAL A 11 23.63 3.25 1.10
CA VAL A 11 24.18 4.34 0.29
C VAL A 11 23.03 5.04 -0.43
N THR A 12 22.90 6.33 -0.20
CA THR A 12 21.93 7.20 -0.88
C THR A 12 22.65 7.93 -2.00
N PHE A 13 22.02 8.05 -3.17
CA PHE A 13 22.53 8.79 -4.32
C PHE A 13 21.47 9.75 -4.83
N GLU A 14 21.93 10.86 -5.41
CA GLU A 14 21.10 11.81 -6.12
C GLU A 14 21.21 11.55 -7.63
N LYS A 15 20.11 11.74 -8.34
CA LYS A 15 20.05 11.59 -9.79
C LYS A 15 19.23 12.73 -10.37
N GLU A 16 19.79 13.44 -11.34
CA GLU A 16 19.03 14.42 -12.12
C GLU A 16 17.99 13.71 -12.99
N VAL A 17 16.76 14.21 -12.95
CA VAL A 17 15.63 13.69 -13.73
C VAL A 17 15.11 14.80 -14.64
N GLN A 18 14.95 14.50 -15.91
CA GLN A 18 14.34 15.44 -16.86
C GLN A 18 12.82 15.40 -16.70
N GLU A 19 12.22 16.55 -16.44
CA GLU A 19 10.77 16.70 -16.47
C GLU A 19 10.25 16.56 -17.91
N LYS A 20 9.25 15.71 -18.10
CA LYS A 20 8.55 15.58 -19.38
C LYS A 20 7.32 16.47 -19.37
N LEU A 21 7.10 17.20 -20.46
CA LEU A 21 5.83 17.85 -20.74
C LEU A 21 4.82 16.80 -21.25
N PRO A 22 3.79 16.44 -20.46
CA PRO A 22 2.82 15.44 -20.85
C PRO A 22 1.88 15.99 -21.94
N LYS A 23 1.43 15.11 -22.84
CA LYS A 23 0.41 15.45 -23.86
C LYS A 23 -1.01 15.12 -23.42
N ASP A 24 -1.16 14.30 -22.37
CA ASP A 24 -2.44 13.81 -21.87
C ASP A 24 -2.33 13.49 -20.37
N TYR A 25 -3.47 13.24 -19.74
CA TYR A 25 -3.58 12.98 -18.31
C TYR A 25 -4.48 11.77 -18.04
N TYR A 26 -4.01 10.86 -17.18
CA TYR A 26 -4.80 9.75 -16.69
C TYR A 26 -5.12 9.94 -15.22
N ALA A 27 -6.39 9.89 -14.88
CA ALA A 27 -6.86 9.76 -13.51
C ALA A 27 -6.53 8.36 -12.99
N LEU A 28 -5.87 8.30 -11.83
CA LEU A 28 -5.59 7.06 -11.12
C LEU A 28 -6.51 6.96 -9.90
N ASP A 29 -7.38 5.96 -9.91
CA ASP A 29 -8.26 5.61 -8.80
C ASP A 29 -7.79 4.29 -8.16
N ILE A 30 -7.63 4.27 -6.84
CA ILE A 30 -7.06 3.15 -6.09
C ILE A 30 -8.15 2.55 -5.23
N ASN A 31 -8.64 1.37 -5.63
CA ASN A 31 -9.64 0.61 -4.88
C ASN A 31 -9.04 -0.67 -4.28
N TYR A 32 -9.83 -1.32 -3.43
CA TYR A 32 -9.39 -2.49 -2.70
C TYR A 32 -9.11 -3.70 -3.60
N HIS A 33 -9.86 -3.88 -4.69
CA HIS A 33 -9.72 -5.02 -5.62
C HIS A 33 -8.96 -4.68 -6.91
N GLU A 34 -8.94 -3.41 -7.28
CA GLU A 34 -8.36 -2.95 -8.53
C GLU A 34 -7.88 -1.51 -8.43
N ILE A 35 -6.88 -1.19 -9.24
CA ILE A 35 -6.46 0.18 -9.53
C ILE A 35 -6.94 0.47 -10.95
N VAL A 36 -7.60 1.61 -11.13
CA VAL A 36 -8.15 2.04 -12.41
C VAL A 36 -7.37 3.25 -12.90
N LEU A 37 -6.93 3.19 -14.15
CA LEU A 37 -6.25 4.29 -14.84
C LEU A 37 -7.09 4.68 -16.05
N SER A 38 -7.58 5.92 -16.13
CA SER A 38 -8.47 6.37 -17.22
C SER A 38 -8.23 7.81 -17.64
N ASN A 39 -8.36 8.10 -18.93
CA ASN A 39 -8.37 9.46 -19.50
C ASN A 39 -9.74 9.82 -20.14
N GLY A 40 -10.78 9.04 -19.86
CA GLY A 40 -12.11 9.18 -20.45
C GLY A 40 -12.28 8.57 -21.85
N LYS A 41 -11.21 8.10 -22.49
CA LYS A 41 -11.25 7.38 -23.79
C LYS A 41 -10.80 5.93 -23.65
N GLU A 42 -9.78 5.70 -22.84
CA GLU A 42 -9.21 4.40 -22.52
C GLU A 42 -9.26 4.18 -21.02
N GLU A 43 -9.47 2.93 -20.60
CA GLU A 43 -9.45 2.51 -19.21
C GLU A 43 -8.59 1.25 -19.06
N LEU A 44 -7.64 1.28 -18.13
CA LEU A 44 -6.82 0.14 -17.75
C LEU A 44 -7.13 -0.24 -16.30
N ARG A 45 -7.27 -1.55 -16.03
CA ARG A 45 -7.57 -2.10 -14.71
C ARG A 45 -6.47 -3.03 -14.26
N PHE A 46 -5.88 -2.75 -13.11
CA PHE A 46 -4.82 -3.54 -12.50
C PHE A 46 -5.37 -4.22 -11.25
N LYS A 47 -5.42 -5.54 -11.22
CA LYS A 47 -5.87 -6.27 -10.03
C LYS A 47 -4.92 -6.03 -8.87
N THR A 48 -5.45 -5.67 -7.72
CA THR A 48 -4.68 -5.63 -6.47
C THR A 48 -4.71 -7.01 -5.82
N ILE A 49 -3.75 -7.24 -4.92
CA ILE A 49 -3.68 -8.48 -4.10
C ILE A 49 -3.82 -8.11 -2.62
N LEU A 50 -4.60 -7.07 -2.34
CA LEU A 50 -4.83 -6.60 -0.97
C LEU A 50 -5.58 -7.63 -0.13
N ASP A 51 -6.35 -8.54 -0.74
CA ASP A 51 -6.96 -9.70 -0.07
C ASP A 51 -5.98 -10.53 0.73
N LYS A 52 -4.77 -10.73 0.19
CA LYS A 52 -3.73 -11.49 0.90
C LYS A 52 -3.20 -10.74 2.11
N ALA A 53 -3.06 -9.41 2.01
CA ALA A 53 -2.67 -8.58 3.14
C ALA A 53 -3.78 -8.55 4.20
N PHE A 54 -5.02 -8.39 3.77
CA PHE A 54 -6.20 -8.37 4.61
C PHE A 54 -6.39 -9.68 5.36
N HIS A 55 -6.12 -10.82 4.73
CA HIS A 55 -6.11 -12.11 5.40
C HIS A 55 -5.15 -12.14 6.61
N TYR A 56 -3.93 -11.61 6.47
CA TYR A 56 -2.99 -11.53 7.58
C TYR A 56 -3.45 -10.54 8.67
N TYR A 57 -4.03 -9.40 8.28
CA TYR A 57 -4.67 -8.48 9.22
C TYR A 57 -5.79 -9.15 10.02
N TYR A 58 -6.66 -9.90 9.33
CA TYR A 58 -7.74 -10.66 9.94
C TYR A 58 -7.20 -11.69 10.93
N LEU A 59 -6.15 -12.44 10.58
CA LEU A 59 -5.52 -13.40 11.49
C LEU A 59 -4.94 -12.73 12.75
N ALA A 60 -4.30 -11.57 12.61
CA ALA A 60 -3.81 -10.78 13.73
C ALA A 60 -4.95 -10.33 14.65
N ASN A 61 -6.01 -9.77 14.06
CA ASN A 61 -7.20 -9.31 14.79
C ASN A 61 -7.93 -10.47 15.47
N ARG A 62 -8.02 -11.64 14.82
CA ARG A 62 -8.62 -12.85 15.40
C ARG A 62 -7.84 -13.34 16.61
N LEU A 63 -6.50 -13.31 16.56
CA LEU A 63 -5.67 -13.64 17.72
C LEU A 63 -5.83 -12.61 18.85
N GLN A 64 -5.85 -11.32 18.53
CA GLN A 64 -6.09 -10.27 19.52
C GLN A 64 -7.44 -10.46 20.21
N LYS A 65 -8.52 -10.72 19.46
CA LYS A 65 -9.85 -11.00 20.02
C LYS A 65 -9.87 -12.28 20.86
N LYS A 66 -9.31 -13.39 20.34
CA LYS A 66 -9.26 -14.68 21.05
C LYS A 66 -8.57 -14.58 22.41
N TYR A 67 -7.46 -13.83 22.47
CA TYR A 67 -6.67 -13.64 23.68
C TYR A 67 -6.97 -12.29 24.37
N GLY A 68 -8.07 -11.65 24.02
CA GLY A 68 -8.32 -10.27 24.43
C GLY A 68 -9.75 -9.81 24.21
N ASN A 69 -10.61 -10.12 25.19
CA ASN A 69 -11.52 -9.12 25.73
C ASN A 69 -10.73 -8.13 26.65
N GLY A 70 -9.55 -7.67 26.21
CA GLY A 70 -8.59 -6.90 27.03
C GLY A 70 -7.12 -7.01 26.57
N VAL A 71 -6.17 -6.59 27.43
CA VAL A 71 -4.74 -6.37 27.12
C VAL A 71 -3.88 -7.66 27.21
N LYS A 72 -4.47 -8.82 27.54
CA LYS A 72 -3.75 -10.07 27.89
C LYS A 72 -2.78 -10.56 26.81
N TRP A 73 -3.13 -10.43 25.52
CA TRP A 73 -2.24 -10.78 24.41
C TRP A 73 -0.93 -9.98 24.38
N ARG A 74 -0.86 -8.81 25.03
CA ARG A 74 0.38 -8.01 25.12
C ARG A 74 1.40 -8.60 26.08
N PHE A 75 0.96 -9.40 27.05
CA PHE A 75 1.81 -10.00 28.08
C PHE A 75 2.31 -11.41 27.68
N ASP A 76 1.56 -12.12 26.84
CA ASP A 76 2.02 -13.39 26.27
C ASP A 76 2.98 -13.14 25.10
N LYS A 77 4.27 -13.42 25.33
CA LYS A 77 5.33 -13.23 24.33
C LYS A 77 5.11 -14.05 23.06
N LYS A 78 4.51 -15.25 23.14
CA LYS A 78 4.24 -16.11 21.97
C LYS A 78 3.10 -15.52 21.14
N VAL A 79 2.02 -15.11 21.79
CA VAL A 79 0.87 -14.48 21.12
C VAL A 79 1.27 -13.16 20.49
N MET A 80 1.97 -12.29 21.22
CA MET A 80 2.48 -11.02 20.71
C MET A 80 3.42 -11.23 19.51
N SER A 81 4.34 -12.21 19.58
CA SER A 81 5.24 -12.52 18.46
C SER A 81 4.48 -12.97 17.22
N ARG A 82 3.41 -13.75 17.39
CA ARG A 82 2.57 -14.21 16.28
C ARG A 82 1.77 -13.08 15.64
N ILE A 83 1.21 -12.18 16.44
CA ILE A 83 0.53 -10.97 15.97
C ILE A 83 1.49 -10.08 15.17
N LYS A 84 2.70 -9.81 15.73
CA LYS A 84 3.74 -9.04 15.04
C LYS A 84 4.15 -9.68 13.71
N TYR A 85 4.26 -11.00 13.68
CA TYR A 85 4.55 -11.74 12.45
C TYR A 85 3.48 -11.52 11.38
N PHE A 86 2.20 -11.59 11.75
CA PHE A 86 1.10 -11.37 10.79
C PHE A 86 1.06 -9.95 10.26
N TYR A 87 1.18 -8.93 11.11
CA TYR A 87 1.28 -7.55 10.64
C TYR A 87 2.50 -7.32 9.74
N LYS A 88 3.65 -7.91 10.08
CA LYS A 88 4.84 -7.87 9.22
C LYS A 88 4.59 -8.52 7.87
N LYS A 89 3.91 -9.67 7.83
CA LYS A 89 3.54 -10.32 6.56
C LYS A 89 2.58 -9.47 5.74
N ALA A 90 1.56 -8.86 6.36
CA ALA A 90 0.65 -7.96 5.68
C ALA A 90 1.40 -6.76 5.06
N ARG A 91 2.27 -6.12 5.86
CA ARG A 91 3.11 -5.01 5.39
C ARG A 91 3.99 -5.40 4.21
N ASN A 92 4.70 -6.54 4.31
CA ASN A 92 5.56 -7.01 3.22
C ASN A 92 4.78 -7.28 1.93
N VAL A 93 3.55 -7.81 2.03
CA VAL A 93 2.68 -8.01 0.86
C VAL A 93 2.31 -6.66 0.24
N ILE A 94 1.87 -5.70 1.05
CA ILE A 94 1.49 -4.36 0.58
C ILE A 94 2.69 -3.66 -0.08
N GLU A 95 3.85 -3.62 0.56
CA GLU A 95 5.05 -2.97 0.04
C GLU A 95 5.49 -3.58 -1.30
N TYR A 96 5.46 -4.92 -1.41
CA TYR A 96 5.80 -5.60 -2.66
C TYR A 96 4.84 -5.24 -3.79
N TYR A 97 3.54 -5.33 -3.57
CA TYR A 97 2.54 -5.06 -4.61
C TYR A 97 2.45 -3.57 -4.95
N ALA A 98 2.63 -2.68 -3.98
CA ALA A 98 2.72 -1.25 -4.25
C ALA A 98 3.89 -0.95 -5.20
N SER A 99 5.07 -1.54 -4.95
CA SER A 99 6.21 -1.38 -5.84
C SER A 99 5.91 -1.94 -7.23
N LEU A 100 5.39 -3.16 -7.33
CA LEU A 100 5.10 -3.81 -8.61
C LEU A 100 4.08 -3.01 -9.44
N LEU A 101 2.92 -2.70 -8.85
CA LEU A 101 1.84 -1.99 -9.53
C LEU A 101 2.23 -0.55 -9.87
N SER A 102 2.99 0.14 -9.00
CA SER A 102 3.45 1.51 -9.31
C SER A 102 4.34 1.54 -10.54
N THR A 103 5.26 0.57 -10.69
CA THR A 103 6.09 0.44 -11.89
C THR A 103 5.24 0.16 -13.13
N GLU A 104 4.27 -0.74 -13.02
CA GLU A 104 3.38 -1.09 -14.13
C GLU A 104 2.54 0.11 -14.59
N VAL A 105 1.88 0.81 -13.66
CA VAL A 105 1.07 2.01 -13.94
C VAL A 105 1.92 3.11 -14.57
N VAL A 106 3.09 3.43 -13.99
CA VAL A 106 3.98 4.47 -14.54
C VAL A 106 4.45 4.10 -15.94
N ASN A 107 4.77 2.83 -16.19
CA ASN A 107 5.17 2.38 -17.52
C ASN A 107 4.04 2.57 -18.55
N GLU A 108 2.79 2.25 -18.19
CA GLU A 108 1.65 2.43 -19.09
C GLU A 108 1.39 3.91 -19.43
N VAL A 109 1.56 4.80 -18.44
CA VAL A 109 1.41 6.25 -18.64
C VAL A 109 2.54 6.84 -19.48
N VAL A 110 3.79 6.42 -19.21
CA VAL A 110 4.96 6.89 -19.95
C VAL A 110 4.90 6.46 -21.42
N LYS A 111 4.46 5.22 -21.72
CA LYS A 111 4.23 4.74 -23.09
C LYS A 111 3.25 5.62 -23.86
N ARG A 112 2.30 6.23 -23.17
CA ARG A 112 1.26 7.11 -23.74
C ARG A 112 1.66 8.60 -23.75
N ASN A 113 2.88 8.92 -23.32
CA ASN A 113 3.37 10.30 -23.16
C ASN A 113 2.42 11.18 -22.33
N ALA A 114 1.88 10.59 -21.27
CA ALA A 114 0.90 11.21 -20.39
C ALA A 114 1.48 11.44 -18.98
N SER A 115 0.69 12.08 -18.12
CA SER A 115 0.95 12.18 -16.68
C SER A 115 -0.20 11.58 -15.87
N ILE A 116 0.06 11.32 -14.59
CA ILE A 116 -0.92 10.79 -13.64
C ILE A 116 -1.53 11.94 -12.85
N VAL A 117 -2.84 11.91 -12.70
CA VAL A 117 -3.60 12.73 -11.76
C VAL A 117 -4.16 11.80 -10.68
N MET A 118 -3.87 12.09 -9.43
CA MET A 118 -4.37 11.34 -8.27
C MET A 118 -5.13 12.28 -7.34
N GLU A 119 -6.13 11.74 -6.65
CA GLU A 119 -6.73 12.44 -5.51
C GLU A 119 -5.73 12.56 -4.35
N ASN A 120 -5.96 13.54 -3.48
CA ASN A 120 -5.22 13.66 -2.24
C ASN A 120 -5.89 12.79 -1.16
N PRO A 121 -5.31 11.64 -0.76
CA PRO A 121 -5.97 10.71 0.16
C PRO A 121 -6.21 11.31 1.55
N GLN A 122 -5.43 12.32 1.97
CA GLN A 122 -5.66 12.99 3.26
C GLN A 122 -6.91 13.86 3.24
N LEU A 123 -7.24 14.42 2.09
CA LEU A 123 -8.46 15.20 1.89
C LEU A 123 -9.68 14.26 1.91
N SER A 124 -9.59 13.13 1.19
CA SER A 124 -10.66 12.12 1.13
C SER A 124 -10.97 11.51 2.50
N LEU A 125 -9.94 11.19 3.30
CA LEU A 125 -10.11 10.70 4.68
C LEU A 125 -10.74 11.73 5.62
N ARG A 126 -10.51 13.04 5.41
CA ARG A 126 -11.16 14.09 6.20
C ARG A 126 -12.65 14.17 5.87
N ILE A 127 -13.00 14.13 4.60
CA ILE A 127 -14.40 14.17 4.13
C ILE A 127 -15.17 12.99 4.72
N MET A 128 -14.61 11.78 4.67
CA MET A 128 -15.22 10.57 5.24
C MET A 128 -15.46 10.66 6.75
N LYS A 129 -14.58 11.33 7.51
CA LYS A 129 -14.76 11.52 8.96
C LYS A 129 -15.78 12.59 9.33
N THR A 130 -16.07 13.51 8.40
CA THR A 130 -17.03 14.61 8.60
C THR A 130 -18.43 14.27 8.12
N GLN A 131 -18.60 13.19 7.34
CA GLN A 131 -19.94 12.70 7.01
C GLN A 131 -20.56 12.03 8.24
N PRO A 132 -21.81 12.39 8.61
CA PRO A 132 -22.50 11.70 9.68
C PRO A 132 -22.67 10.23 9.30
N SER A 133 -22.31 9.34 10.22
CA SER A 133 -22.65 7.93 10.11
C SER A 133 -24.17 7.80 10.17
N GLU A 134 -24.79 7.40 9.05
CA GLU A 134 -26.18 6.94 9.00
C GLU A 134 -26.42 5.75 9.93
#